data_AF-A0A9K3ITD4-F1
#
_entry.id   AF-A0A9K3ITD4-F1
#
_cell.length_a   1.000
_cell.length_b   1.000
_cell.length_c   1.000
_cell.angle_alpha   90.00
_cell.angle_beta   90.00
_cell.angle_gamma   90.00
#
_symmetry.space_group_name_H-M   'P 1'
#
loop_
_entity.id
_entity.type
_entity.pdbx_description
1 polymer ?
#
loop_
_entity_poly.entity_id
_entity_poly.type
_entity_poly.pdbx_seq_one_letter_code
_entity_poly.pdbx_strand_id
1 'polypeptide(L)'
;MMNTLTKESDVYSFGVALFEVLCGRLCYTLDNKGHVVKEILTWIKSYEQNMLNDIIFDNPNIKPMHQSVLKRFSRIAYQCLKESREDQPEMSEIVTELESALNIHELLQNE
;
A
#
# COMPACT_ATOMS: atom_id res chain seq x y z
N MET A 1 21.43 -4.25 5.26
CA MET A 1 21.82 -2.83 5.43
C MET A 1 21.30 -2.04 4.25
N MET A 2 20.30 -1.18 4.44
CA MET A 2 19.95 -0.12 3.50
C MET A 2 20.45 1.21 4.10
N ASN A 3 21.75 1.46 3.99
CA ASN A 3 22.35 2.74 4.43
C ASN A 3 22.68 3.65 3.23
N THR A 4 22.05 3.41 2.09
CA THR A 4 22.25 4.18 0.86
C THR A 4 20.90 4.73 0.42
N LEU A 5 20.78 6.05 0.40
CA LEU A 5 19.62 6.75 -0.14
C LEU A 5 19.64 6.60 -1.66
N THR A 6 18.55 6.06 -2.21
CA THR A 6 18.39 5.76 -3.63
C THR A 6 16.94 6.01 -4.04
N LYS A 7 16.69 6.18 -5.34
CA LYS A 7 15.31 6.33 -5.82
C LYS A 7 14.45 5.12 -5.44
N GLU A 8 15.04 3.93 -5.44
CA GLU A 8 14.40 2.67 -5.08
C GLU A 8 14.06 2.59 -3.59
N SER A 9 14.90 3.15 -2.70
CA SER A 9 14.54 3.25 -1.28
C SER A 9 13.39 4.23 -1.04
N ASP A 10 13.28 5.28 -1.85
CA ASP A 10 12.15 6.22 -1.81
C ASP A 10 10.87 5.55 -2.32
N VAL A 11 10.95 4.79 -3.43
CA VAL A 11 9.83 3.98 -3.95
C VAL A 11 9.35 2.97 -2.91
N TYR A 12 10.27 2.24 -2.28
CA TYR A 12 9.91 1.28 -1.24
C TYR A 12 9.21 1.95 -0.06
N SER A 13 9.76 3.07 0.43
CA SER A 13 9.18 3.83 1.56
C SER A 13 7.82 4.41 1.20
N PHE A 14 7.63 4.84 -0.05
CA PHE A 14 6.33 5.28 -0.55
C PHE A 14 5.33 4.12 -0.62
N GLY A 15 5.76 2.93 -1.04
CA GLY A 15 4.94 1.71 -0.98
C GLY A 15 4.44 1.39 0.43
N VAL A 16 5.32 1.55 1.44
CA VAL A 16 4.94 1.41 2.85
C VAL A 16 3.86 2.43 3.22
N ALA A 17 4.07 3.70 2.87
CA ALA A 17 3.11 4.77 3.14
C ALA A 17 1.74 4.54 2.47
N LEU A 18 1.71 4.01 1.24
CA LEU A 18 0.47 3.65 0.56
C LEU A 18 -0.29 2.55 1.32
N PHE A 19 0.40 1.55 1.86
CA PHE A 19 -0.25 0.55 2.72
C PHE A 19 -0.69 1.14 4.06
N GLU A 20 0.06 2.07 4.66
CA GLU A 20 -0.38 2.78 5.87
C GLU A 20 -1.70 3.53 5.65
N VAL A 21 -1.84 4.19 4.48
CA VAL A 21 -3.10 4.83 4.06
C VAL A 21 -4.22 3.80 3.90
N LEU A 22 -3.95 2.66 3.27
CA LEU A 22 -4.93 1.60 3.05
C LEU A 22 -5.40 0.94 4.35
N CYS A 23 -4.47 0.72 5.28
CA CYS A 23 -4.69 0.03 6.55
C CYS A 23 -5.12 0.97 7.69
N GLY A 24 -5.02 2.29 7.49
CA GLY A 24 -5.37 3.31 8.49
C GLY A 24 -4.49 3.26 9.74
N ARG A 25 -3.29 2.68 9.66
CA ARG A 25 -2.36 2.50 10.78
C ARG A 25 -0.92 2.48 10.29
N LEU A 26 0.01 2.84 11.17
CA LEU A 26 1.45 2.80 10.88
C LEU A 26 1.92 1.36 10.62
N CYS A 27 2.96 1.23 9.81
CA CYS A 27 3.61 -0.04 9.46
C CYS A 27 4.44 -0.63 10.62
N TYR A 28 4.30 -0.07 11.81
CA TYR A 28 4.91 -0.61 13.01
C TYR A 28 4.01 -0.45 14.24
N THR A 29 4.19 -1.36 15.18
CA THR A 29 3.59 -1.34 16.51
C THR A 29 4.68 -1.51 17.56
N LEU A 30 4.32 -1.30 18.83
CA LEU A 30 5.19 -1.61 19.96
C LEU A 30 4.65 -2.87 20.65
N ASP A 31 5.53 -3.85 20.88
CA ASP A 31 5.17 -5.02 21.69
C ASP A 31 5.03 -4.64 23.18
N ASN A 32 4.63 -5.60 24.00
CA ASN A 32 4.48 -5.41 25.46
C ASN A 32 5.79 -5.02 26.18
N LYS A 33 6.94 -5.11 25.50
CA LYS A 33 8.27 -4.76 26.01
C LYS A 33 8.80 -3.45 25.39
N GLY A 34 8.02 -2.79 24.52
CA GLY A 34 8.40 -1.56 23.84
C GLY A 34 9.28 -1.75 22.61
N HIS A 35 9.41 -2.97 22.07
CA HIS A 35 10.14 -3.20 20.82
C HIS A 35 9.27 -2.90 19.60
N VAL A 36 9.92 -2.37 18.56
CA VAL A 36 9.28 -2.09 17.27
C VAL A 36 9.01 -3.40 16.53
N VAL A 37 7.75 -3.70 16.26
CA VAL A 37 7.30 -4.80 15.40
C VAL A 37 6.84 -4.22 14.08
N LYS A 38 7.39 -4.69 12.95
CA LYS A 38 7.02 -4.20 11.62
C LYS A 38 5.91 -5.07 11.01
N GLU A 39 4.88 -4.43 10.48
CA GLU A 39 3.73 -5.11 9.86
C GLU A 39 3.90 -5.37 8.36
N ILE A 40 4.96 -4.85 7.74
CA ILE A 40 5.13 -4.88 6.27
C ILE A 40 5.05 -6.27 5.67
N LEU A 41 5.67 -7.27 6.32
CA LEU A 41 5.64 -8.66 5.85
C LEU A 41 4.24 -9.27 5.95
N THR A 42 3.47 -8.88 6.98
CA THR A 42 2.07 -9.28 7.13
C THR A 42 1.26 -8.71 5.96
N TRP A 43 1.45 -7.42 5.64
CA TRP A 43 0.72 -6.75 4.57
C TRP A 43 1.02 -7.31 3.17
N ILE A 44 2.30 -7.57 2.88
CA ILE A 44 2.73 -8.23 1.63
C ILE A 44 2.06 -9.59 1.50
N LYS A 45 2.10 -10.43 2.55
CA LYS A 45 1.44 -11.75 2.55
C LYS A 45 -0.07 -11.66 2.36
N SER A 46 -0.73 -10.73 3.04
CA SER A 46 -2.16 -10.50 2.86
C SER A 46 -2.51 -10.13 1.42
N TYR A 47 -1.67 -9.33 0.74
CA TYR A 47 -1.85 -9.05 -0.69
C TYR A 47 -1.69 -10.32 -1.54
N GLU A 48 -0.59 -11.05 -1.38
CA GLU A 48 -0.28 -12.27 -2.15
C GLU A 48 -1.34 -13.37 -2.00
N GLN A 49 -1.96 -13.45 -0.82
CA GLN A 49 -2.99 -14.44 -0.48
C GLN A 49 -4.41 -13.97 -0.81
N ASN A 50 -4.59 -12.77 -1.41
CA ASN A 50 -5.89 -12.14 -1.65
C ASN A 50 -6.73 -11.92 -0.38
N MET A 51 -6.07 -11.67 0.75
CA MET A 51 -6.65 -11.43 2.08
C MET A 51 -6.52 -9.96 2.51
N LEU A 52 -6.58 -9.03 1.56
CA LEU A 52 -6.46 -7.59 1.86
C LEU A 52 -7.59 -7.10 2.78
N ASN A 53 -8.78 -7.68 2.68
CA ASN A 53 -9.92 -7.30 3.52
C ASN A 53 -9.66 -7.51 5.02
N ASP A 54 -8.70 -8.36 5.39
CA ASP A 54 -8.33 -8.62 6.78
C ASP A 54 -7.46 -7.50 7.38
N ILE A 55 -6.86 -6.66 6.53
CA ILE A 55 -5.90 -5.64 6.95
C ILE A 55 -6.33 -4.21 6.60
N ILE A 56 -7.24 -4.04 5.64
CA ILE A 56 -7.76 -2.74 5.22
C ILE A 56 -8.45 -2.06 6.41
N PHE A 57 -8.36 -0.73 6.45
CA PHE A 57 -9.09 0.06 7.41
C PHE A 57 -10.61 -0.14 7.24
N ASP A 58 -11.23 -0.75 8.23
CA ASP A 58 -12.68 -0.93 8.29
C ASP A 58 -13.26 0.03 9.33
N ASN A 59 -13.95 1.08 8.85
CA ASN A 59 -14.71 2.00 9.69
C ASN A 59 -16.15 2.04 9.17
N PRO A 60 -17.15 1.67 10.00
CA PRO A 60 -18.54 1.62 9.57
C PRO A 60 -19.12 2.98 9.15
N ASN A 61 -18.45 4.09 9.50
CA ASN A 61 -18.85 5.45 9.12
C ASN A 61 -18.22 5.92 7.80
N ILE A 62 -17.35 5.12 7.19
CA ILE A 62 -16.68 5.45 5.93
C ILE A 62 -17.18 4.50 4.86
N LYS A 63 -17.60 5.04 3.71
CA LYS A 63 -18.01 4.24 2.56
C LYS A 63 -16.81 3.37 2.13
N PRO A 64 -16.98 2.03 2.02
CA PRO A 64 -15.90 1.17 1.56
C PRO A 64 -15.42 1.57 0.17
N MET A 65 -14.11 1.44 -0.06
CA MET A 65 -13.53 1.64 -1.38
C MET A 65 -14.06 0.58 -2.34
N HIS A 66 -14.46 0.99 -3.55
CA HIS A 66 -14.91 0.05 -4.57
C HIS A 66 -13.80 -0.94 -4.95
N GLN A 67 -14.16 -2.21 -5.19
CA GLN A 67 -13.20 -3.30 -5.41
C GLN A 67 -12.22 -3.04 -6.56
N SER A 68 -12.66 -2.37 -7.64
CA SER A 68 -11.78 -2.04 -8.77
C SER A 68 -10.70 -1.01 -8.40
N VAL A 69 -11.07 0.01 -7.63
CA VAL A 69 -10.16 1.04 -7.10
C VAL A 69 -9.19 0.37 -6.13
N LEU A 70 -9.72 -0.44 -5.20
CA LEU A 70 -8.92 -1.20 -4.26
C LEU A 70 -7.87 -2.06 -4.95
N LYS A 71 -8.28 -2.84 -5.95
CA LYS A 71 -7.37 -3.72 -6.71
C LYS A 71 -6.27 -2.92 -7.40
N ARG A 72 -6.58 -1.75 -7.96
CA ARG A 72 -5.59 -0.94 -8.67
C ARG A 72 -4.61 -0.27 -7.71
N PHE A 73 -5.12 0.34 -6.65
CA PHE A 73 -4.34 0.98 -5.60
C PHE A 73 -3.41 -0.01 -4.88
N SER A 74 -3.95 -1.15 -4.42
CA SER A 74 -3.17 -2.14 -3.69
C SER A 74 -2.11 -2.81 -4.58
N ARG A 75 -2.39 -2.98 -5.87
CA ARG A 75 -1.41 -3.51 -6.84
C ARG A 75 -0.20 -2.61 -6.97
N ILE A 76 -0.39 -1.30 -7.18
CA ILE A 76 0.75 -0.38 -7.33
C ILE A 76 1.52 -0.26 -6.02
N ALA A 77 0.83 -0.20 -4.88
CA ALA A 77 1.47 -0.22 -3.56
C ALA A 77 2.33 -1.48 -3.34
N TYR A 78 1.80 -2.65 -3.70
CA TYR A 78 2.53 -3.92 -3.61
C TYR A 78 3.75 -3.97 -4.54
N GLN A 79 3.63 -3.46 -5.77
CA GLN A 79 4.75 -3.42 -6.72
C GLN A 79 5.92 -2.57 -6.19
N CYS A 80 5.65 -1.49 -5.45
CA CYS A 80 6.67 -0.67 -4.79
C CYS A 80 7.46 -1.45 -3.72
N LEU A 81 6.88 -2.50 -3.14
CA LEU A 81 7.46 -3.27 -2.03
C LEU A 81 8.28 -4.49 -2.48
N LYS A 82 8.41 -4.72 -3.79
CA LYS A 82 9.18 -5.86 -4.30
C LYS A 82 10.66 -5.77 -3.91
N GLU A 83 11.24 -6.93 -3.60
CA GLU A 83 12.64 -7.04 -3.18
C GLU A 83 13.63 -6.71 -4.30
N SER A 84 13.31 -7.10 -5.53
CA SER A 84 14.12 -6.75 -6.71
C SER A 84 13.82 -5.33 -7.16
N ARG A 85 14.87 -4.53 -7.30
CA ARG A 85 14.79 -3.14 -7.79
C ARG A 85 14.26 -3.06 -9.22
N GLU A 86 14.62 -4.05 -10.04
CA GLU A 86 14.21 -4.13 -11.46
C GLU A 86 12.71 -4.40 -11.60
N ASP A 87 12.09 -4.92 -10.53
CA ASP A 87 10.66 -5.20 -10.51
C ASP A 87 9.82 -4.06 -9.88
N GLN A 88 10.48 -3.05 -9.30
CA GLN A 88 9.81 -1.86 -8.77
C GLN A 88 9.44 -0.91 -9.92
N PRO A 89 8.25 -0.28 -9.85
CA PRO A 89 7.85 0.70 -10.84
C PRO A 89 8.62 2.01 -10.67
N GLU A 90 8.72 2.79 -11.74
CA GLU A 90 9.17 4.18 -11.63
C GLU A 90 8.12 5.06 -10.94
N MET A 91 8.55 6.14 -10.28
CA MET A 91 7.62 7.11 -9.66
C MET A 91 6.60 7.70 -10.65
N SER A 92 6.97 7.87 -11.92
CA SER A 92 6.08 8.29 -13.00
C SER A 92 4.94 7.30 -13.24
N GLU A 93 5.25 6.00 -13.25
CA GLU A 93 4.27 4.92 -13.38
C GLU A 93 3.38 4.84 -12.14
N ILE A 94 3.97 5.03 -10.95
CA ILE A 94 3.22 5.06 -9.68
C ILE A 94 2.16 6.18 -9.72
N VAL A 95 2.54 7.40 -10.10
CA VAL A 95 1.60 8.53 -10.22
C VAL A 95 0.49 8.19 -11.22
N THR A 96 0.85 7.68 -12.40
CA THR A 96 -0.11 7.33 -13.46
C THR A 96 -1.14 6.32 -12.97
N GLU A 97 -0.70 5.30 -12.23
CA GLU A 97 -1.59 4.27 -11.67
C GLU A 97 -2.49 4.81 -10.55
N LEU A 98 -1.98 5.71 -9.71
CA LEU A 98 -2.77 6.36 -8.65
C LEU A 98 -3.82 7.33 -9.23
N GLU A 99 -3.47 8.11 -10.24
CA GLU A 99 -4.41 8.96 -10.98
C GLU A 99 -5.49 8.12 -11.66
N SER A 100 -5.11 6.98 -12.26
CA SER A 100 -6.10 6.05 -12.83
C SER A 100 -7.03 5.49 -11.76
N ALA A 101 -6.53 5.15 -10.57
CA ALA A 101 -7.37 4.67 -9.47
C ALA A 101 -8.34 5.76 -8.98
N LEU A 102 -7.88 7.01 -8.87
CA LEU A 102 -8.70 8.16 -8.52
C LEU A 102 -9.81 8.40 -9.56
N ASN A 103 -9.47 8.41 -10.85
CA ASN A 103 -10.46 8.59 -11.92
C ASN A 103 -11.57 7.52 -11.87
N ILE A 104 -11.19 6.25 -11.62
CA ILE A 104 -12.18 5.16 -11.45
C ILE A 104 -13.06 5.43 -10.23
N HIS A 105 -12.48 5.89 -9.12
CA HIS A 105 -13.23 6.21 -7.91
C HIS A 105 -14.28 7.29 -8.16
N GLU A 106 -13.90 8.39 -8.82
CA GLU A 106 -14.80 9.51 -9.13
C GLU A 106 -15.93 9.09 -10.08
N LEU A 107 -15.62 8.30 -11.12
CA LEU A 107 -16.65 7.79 -12.04
C LEU A 107 -17.71 6.95 -11.31
N LEU A 108 -17.28 6.09 -10.38
CA LEU A 108 -18.18 5.23 -9.60
C LEU A 108 -18.91 5.96 -8.47
N GLN A 109 -18.55 7.21 -8.16
CA GLN A 109 -19.28 8.06 -7.22
C GLN A 109 -20.36 8.91 -7.91
N ASN A 110 -20.27 9.08 -9.22
CA ASN A 110 -21.22 9.84 -10.03
C ASN A 110 -22.36 8.98 -10.62
N GLU A 111 -22.40 7.69 -10.26
CA GLU A 111 -23.48 6.73 -10.55
C GLU A 111 -24.38 6.53 -9.32
#